data_AF-A0A8T2FRS4-F1
#
_entry.id   AF-A0A8T2FRS4-F1
#
_cell.length_a   1.000
_cell.length_b   1.000
_cell.length_c   1.000
_cell.angle_alpha   90.00
_cell.angle_beta   90.00
_cell.angle_gamma   90.00
#
_symmetry.space_group_name_H-M   'P 1'
#
loop_
_entity.id
_entity.type
_entity.pdbx_description
1 polymer ?
#
loop_
_entity_poly.entity_id
_entity_poly.type
_entity_poly.pdbx_seq_one_letter_code
_entity_poly.pdbx_strand_id
1 'polypeptide(L)'
;MVRNCGPQILNCLLDPNCRKALQCLNQCSPLDQVCSSRCIASYESPYFEAFSLFVLQKQNYLDLDAKIPVKPYVPPMTSFRGKELCHETAEDLFVGWLGDLDWSWRVVAGQNPAYDQFPCQYQLFYRGKGKSSFWYEPVFQVRTLEEKLVWRRRRYSVKRGKIPATFRFSVLDNGVVSNEFWTIVDVSDDLSWGLFHYHGAARVAGQSYTGAVLVTPDGSYPAEKDKERLQSALEKCGIKEWELFAVDNCSCENPPLGIPQGSRLHSRISIIEEPDSEEKFN
;
A
#
# COMPACT_ATOMS: atom_id res chain seq x y z
N MET A 1 34.15 -0.11 1.35
CA MET A 1 33.17 -1.06 0.79
C MET A 1 33.58 -2.52 0.97
N VAL A 2 34.69 -3.01 0.36
CA VAL A 2 35.03 -4.46 0.34
C VAL A 2 35.37 -5.07 1.71
N ARG A 3 36.06 -4.36 2.62
CA ARG A 3 36.45 -4.90 3.94
C ARG A 3 35.27 -5.22 4.87
N ASN A 4 34.13 -4.54 4.74
CA ASN A 4 32.97 -4.71 5.63
C ASN A 4 31.77 -5.38 4.94
N CYS A 5 31.71 -5.34 3.60
CA CYS A 5 30.58 -5.83 2.81
C CYS A 5 30.94 -7.07 1.95
N GLY A 6 32.15 -7.61 2.11
CA GLY A 6 32.71 -8.67 1.27
C GLY A 6 31.76 -9.87 1.07
N PRO A 7 31.20 -10.46 2.14
CA PRO A 7 30.29 -11.59 2.00
C PRO A 7 28.99 -11.26 1.25
N GLN A 8 28.36 -10.13 1.55
CA GLN A 8 27.10 -9.73 0.90
C GLN A 8 27.31 -9.38 -0.58
N ILE A 9 28.41 -8.69 -0.90
CA ILE A 9 28.79 -8.41 -2.29
C ILE A 9 29.05 -9.72 -3.03
N LEU A 10 29.89 -10.60 -2.48
CA LEU A 10 30.25 -11.85 -3.14
C LEU A 10 29.02 -12.73 -3.36
N ASN A 11 28.17 -12.90 -2.34
CA ASN A 11 26.95 -13.70 -2.46
C ASN A 11 25.99 -13.12 -3.53
N CYS A 12 25.83 -11.80 -3.58
CA CYS A 12 25.05 -11.16 -4.63
C CYS A 12 25.66 -11.39 -6.02
N LEU A 13 26.98 -11.27 -6.17
CA LEU A 13 27.65 -11.52 -7.45
C LEU A 13 27.58 -12.98 -7.88
N LEU A 14 27.45 -13.92 -6.96
CA LEU A 14 27.27 -15.34 -7.27
C LEU A 14 25.81 -15.68 -7.58
N ASP A 15 24.85 -14.97 -7.00
CA ASP A 15 23.42 -15.13 -7.28
C ASP A 15 23.03 -14.53 -8.65
N PRO A 16 22.48 -15.32 -9.60
CA PRO A 16 22.08 -14.81 -10.90
C PRO A 16 21.02 -13.71 -10.83
N ASN A 17 20.06 -13.82 -9.91
CA ASN A 17 18.99 -12.84 -9.77
C ASN A 17 19.53 -11.52 -9.21
N CYS A 18 20.34 -11.56 -8.16
CA CYS A 18 20.96 -10.36 -7.62
C CYS A 18 21.83 -9.63 -8.65
N ARG A 19 22.63 -10.37 -9.44
CA ARG A 19 23.37 -9.77 -10.57
C ARG A 19 22.46 -9.09 -11.59
N LYS A 20 21.39 -9.75 -12.01
CA LYS A 20 20.42 -9.16 -12.96
C LYS A 20 19.74 -7.93 -12.37
N ALA A 21 19.37 -7.97 -11.08
CA ALA A 21 18.82 -6.82 -10.37
C ALA A 21 19.77 -5.61 -10.44
N LEU A 22 21.04 -5.81 -10.07
CA LEU A 22 22.05 -4.74 -10.10
C LEU A 22 22.32 -4.23 -11.52
N GLN A 23 22.42 -5.12 -12.51
CA GLN A 23 22.62 -4.74 -13.91
C GLN A 23 21.43 -3.92 -14.45
N CYS A 24 20.21 -4.34 -14.14
CA CYS A 24 18.99 -3.64 -14.52
C CYS A 24 18.92 -2.25 -13.87
N LEU A 25 19.14 -2.18 -12.55
CA LEU A 25 19.11 -0.93 -11.80
C LEU A 25 20.14 0.09 -12.29
N ASN A 26 21.33 -0.37 -12.69
CA ASN A 26 22.36 0.51 -13.27
C ASN A 26 21.97 1.12 -14.63
N GLN A 27 20.94 0.58 -15.30
CA GLN A 27 20.41 1.12 -16.55
C GLN A 27 19.24 2.09 -16.31
N CYS A 28 18.64 2.07 -15.11
CA CYS A 28 17.59 3.00 -14.75
C CYS A 28 18.17 4.39 -14.45
N SER A 29 17.46 5.44 -14.83
CA SER A 29 17.72 6.76 -14.28
C SER A 29 17.49 6.74 -12.76
N PRO A 30 18.32 7.42 -11.95
CA PRO A 30 18.09 7.52 -10.50
C PRO A 30 16.73 8.13 -10.12
N LEU A 31 16.07 8.84 -11.04
CA LEU A 31 14.74 9.43 -10.82
C LEU A 31 13.60 8.56 -11.37
N ASP A 32 13.91 7.47 -12.08
CA ASP A 32 12.92 6.58 -12.67
C ASP A 32 12.52 5.46 -11.70
N GLN A 33 11.51 5.77 -10.89
CA GLN A 33 10.94 4.85 -9.92
C GLN A 33 10.23 3.67 -10.59
N VAL A 34 9.65 3.85 -11.78
CA VAL A 34 8.97 2.78 -12.52
C VAL A 34 9.99 1.73 -12.98
N CYS A 35 11.09 2.17 -13.60
CA CYS A 35 12.19 1.30 -14.01
C CYS A 35 12.78 0.56 -12.80
N SER A 36 13.09 1.29 -11.73
CA SER A 36 13.71 0.72 -10.54
C SER A 36 12.81 -0.32 -9.86
N SER A 37 11.53 0.01 -9.68
CA SER A 37 10.52 -0.88 -9.11
C SER A 37 10.36 -2.15 -9.94
N ARG A 38 10.28 -2.03 -11.28
CA ARG A 38 10.17 -3.17 -12.19
C ARG A 38 11.42 -4.06 -12.18
N CYS A 39 12.62 -3.48 -12.13
CA CYS A 39 13.87 -4.25 -11.99
C CYS A 39 13.88 -5.08 -10.71
N ILE A 40 13.59 -4.44 -9.57
CA ILE A 40 13.56 -5.10 -8.25
C ILE A 40 12.53 -6.22 -8.25
N ALA A 41 11.29 -5.93 -8.64
CA ALA A 41 10.23 -6.91 -8.64
C ALA A 41 10.41 -8.03 -9.67
N SER A 42 11.27 -7.86 -10.69
CA SER A 42 11.62 -8.94 -11.63
C SER A 42 12.67 -9.89 -11.06
N TYR A 43 13.58 -9.38 -10.20
CA TYR A 43 14.79 -10.08 -9.81
C TYR A 43 15.01 -10.17 -8.29
N GLU A 44 14.00 -9.86 -7.47
CA GLU A 44 14.13 -9.93 -6.01
C GLU A 44 14.60 -11.33 -5.56
N SER A 45 15.58 -11.33 -4.65
CA SER A 45 16.14 -12.53 -4.05
C SER A 45 16.62 -12.22 -2.64
N PRO A 46 16.74 -13.22 -1.74
CA PRO A 46 17.29 -13.00 -0.41
C PRO A 46 18.70 -12.41 -0.41
N TYR A 47 19.50 -12.71 -1.45
CA TYR A 47 20.84 -12.16 -1.61
C TYR A 47 20.82 -10.69 -2.04
N PHE A 48 19.88 -10.31 -2.91
CA PHE A 48 19.64 -8.91 -3.26
C PHE A 48 19.18 -8.10 -2.05
N GLU A 49 18.21 -8.61 -1.29
CA GLU A 49 17.75 -7.97 -0.06
C GLU A 49 18.91 -7.78 0.93
N ALA A 50 19.70 -8.82 1.18
CA ALA A 50 20.83 -8.75 2.11
C ALA A 50 21.92 -7.76 1.64
N PHE A 51 22.19 -7.72 0.33
CA PHE A 51 23.10 -6.75 -0.28
C PHE A 51 22.61 -5.31 -0.09
N SER A 52 21.37 -5.03 -0.50
CA SER A 52 20.75 -3.71 -0.42
C SER A 52 20.63 -3.24 1.04
N LEU A 53 20.24 -4.11 1.96
CA LEU A 53 20.20 -3.83 3.39
C LEU A 53 21.55 -3.39 3.93
N PHE A 54 22.62 -4.05 3.52
CA PHE A 54 23.94 -3.67 4.00
C PHE A 54 24.42 -2.36 3.36
N VAL A 55 24.43 -2.31 2.02
CA VAL A 55 25.03 -1.22 1.24
C VAL A 55 24.26 0.08 1.40
N LEU A 56 22.93 0.04 1.32
CA LEU A 56 22.07 1.23 1.38
C LEU A 56 21.66 1.51 2.82
N GLN A 57 21.05 0.53 3.50
CA GLN A 57 20.38 0.81 4.76
C GLN A 57 21.32 0.90 5.98
N LYS A 58 22.35 0.05 6.05
CA LYS A 58 23.28 0.04 7.20
C LYS A 58 24.50 0.93 7.01
N GLN A 59 25.00 1.04 5.78
CA GLN A 59 26.22 1.80 5.49
C GLN A 59 25.95 3.12 4.75
N ASN A 60 24.81 3.22 4.06
CA ASN A 60 24.46 4.33 3.17
C ASN A 60 25.62 4.74 2.25
N TYR A 61 26.25 3.77 1.57
CA TYR A 61 27.42 4.06 0.73
C TYR A 61 27.14 4.99 -0.46
N LEU A 62 25.87 5.17 -0.84
CA LEU A 62 25.47 6.12 -1.87
C LEU A 62 25.21 7.54 -1.31
N ASP A 63 25.31 7.72 0.02
CA ASP A 63 25.05 8.97 0.73
C ASP A 63 23.72 9.64 0.33
N LEU A 64 22.69 8.82 0.14
CA LEU A 64 21.36 9.28 -0.27
C LEU A 64 20.52 9.59 0.97
N ASP A 65 19.70 10.65 0.85
CA ASP A 65 18.75 11.03 1.89
C ASP A 65 17.51 11.67 1.27
N ALA A 66 16.36 10.97 1.34
CA ALA A 66 15.06 11.50 0.97
C ALA A 66 14.12 11.62 2.17
N LYS A 67 13.35 12.70 2.21
CA LYS A 67 12.33 12.96 3.24
C LYS A 67 10.94 12.65 2.70
N ILE A 68 10.06 12.20 3.59
CA ILE A 68 8.63 12.09 3.27
C ILE A 68 8.11 13.50 2.91
N PRO A 69 7.50 13.68 1.73
CA PRO A 69 6.92 14.95 1.34
C PRO A 69 5.84 15.39 2.34
N VAL A 70 5.78 16.70 2.60
CA VAL A 70 4.72 17.31 3.46
C VAL A 70 3.63 18.00 2.65
N LYS A 71 3.76 17.99 1.32
CA LYS A 71 2.82 18.58 0.37
C LYS A 71 2.41 17.55 -0.69
N PRO A 72 1.19 17.64 -1.24
CA PRO A 72 0.09 18.50 -0.78
C PRO A 72 -0.36 18.16 0.64
N TYR A 73 -0.99 19.09 1.36
CA TYR A 73 -1.66 18.76 2.61
C TYR A 73 -3.03 18.21 2.27
N VAL A 74 -3.30 16.96 2.64
CA VAL A 74 -4.59 16.30 2.40
C VAL A 74 -5.34 16.19 3.73
N PRO A 75 -6.51 16.84 3.87
CA PRO A 75 -7.28 16.79 5.10
C PRO A 75 -7.86 15.38 5.31
N PRO A 76 -7.75 14.80 6.53
CA PRO A 76 -8.36 13.52 6.83
C PRO A 76 -9.88 13.63 6.91
N MET A 77 -10.56 12.54 6.59
CA MET A 77 -12.00 12.36 6.86
C MET A 77 -12.29 12.55 8.36
N THR A 78 -13.34 13.30 8.68
CA THR A 78 -13.67 13.69 10.07
C THR A 78 -14.90 12.99 10.64
N SER A 79 -15.78 12.46 9.80
CA SER A 79 -17.00 11.75 10.22
C SER A 79 -17.30 10.59 9.27
N PHE A 80 -17.99 9.57 9.77
CA PHE A 80 -18.49 8.42 9.00
C PHE A 80 -19.90 8.06 9.49
N ARG A 81 -20.86 7.86 8.59
CA ARG A 81 -22.28 7.61 8.93
C ARG A 81 -22.84 8.61 9.96
N GLY A 82 -22.52 9.90 9.77
CA GLY A 82 -22.99 11.00 10.62
C GLY A 82 -22.34 11.11 12.01
N LYS A 83 -21.38 10.24 12.35
CA LYS A 83 -20.67 10.25 13.65
C LYS A 83 -19.24 10.74 13.48
N GLU A 84 -18.71 11.46 14.47
CA GLU A 84 -17.30 11.86 14.50
C GLU A 84 -16.38 10.63 14.46
N LEU A 85 -15.33 10.70 13.64
CA LEU A 85 -14.42 9.59 13.41
C LEU A 85 -13.45 9.45 14.60
N CYS A 86 -13.35 8.24 15.15
CA CYS A 86 -12.31 7.88 16.11
C CYS A 86 -11.29 6.92 15.46
N HIS A 87 -10.18 6.64 16.16
CA HIS A 87 -9.13 5.78 15.61
C HIS A 87 -9.59 4.35 15.34
N GLU A 88 -10.45 3.78 16.18
CA GLU A 88 -11.00 2.43 16.01
C GLU A 88 -11.86 2.35 14.75
N THR A 89 -12.75 3.35 14.55
CA THR A 89 -13.57 3.44 13.33
C THR A 89 -12.71 3.62 12.10
N ALA A 90 -11.67 4.49 12.15
CA ALA A 90 -10.76 4.70 11.03
C ALA A 90 -9.98 3.43 10.64
N GLU A 91 -9.55 2.63 11.63
CA GLU A 91 -8.96 1.32 11.36
C GLU A 91 -9.97 0.35 10.74
N ASP A 92 -11.23 0.35 11.20
CA ASP A 92 -12.28 -0.48 10.62
C ASP A 92 -12.59 -0.11 9.16
N LEU A 93 -12.51 1.19 8.79
CA LEU A 93 -12.61 1.63 7.40
C LEU A 93 -11.50 1.04 6.52
N PHE A 94 -10.28 0.92 7.06
CA PHE A 94 -9.21 0.20 6.37
C PHE A 94 -9.46 -1.30 6.31
N VAL A 95 -9.95 -1.94 7.39
CA VAL A 95 -10.32 -3.37 7.37
C VAL A 95 -11.35 -3.63 6.27
N GLY A 96 -12.26 -2.68 6.02
CA GLY A 96 -13.13 -2.69 4.84
C GLY A 96 -14.00 -3.94 4.81
N TRP A 97 -13.87 -4.73 3.76
CA TRP A 97 -14.65 -5.95 3.53
C TRP A 97 -14.00 -7.23 4.08
N LEU A 98 -12.81 -7.15 4.68
CA LEU A 98 -12.10 -8.33 5.16
C LEU A 98 -12.90 -9.01 6.27
N GLY A 99 -13.25 -10.28 6.06
CA GLY A 99 -14.15 -11.05 6.93
C GLY A 99 -15.35 -11.59 6.14
N ASP A 100 -16.00 -10.71 5.39
CA ASP A 100 -17.04 -11.09 4.42
C ASP A 100 -16.41 -11.47 3.07
N LEU A 101 -15.29 -10.82 2.73
CA LEU A 101 -14.38 -11.18 1.64
C LEU A 101 -13.02 -11.62 2.20
N ASP A 102 -12.20 -12.24 1.36
CA ASP A 102 -10.82 -12.63 1.68
C ASP A 102 -9.82 -11.45 1.68
N TRP A 103 -10.30 -10.23 1.40
CA TRP A 103 -9.52 -9.00 1.34
C TRP A 103 -10.30 -7.79 1.87
N SER A 104 -9.58 -6.72 2.23
CA SER A 104 -10.19 -5.48 2.69
C SER A 104 -10.74 -4.67 1.52
N TRP A 105 -9.90 -4.50 0.50
CA TRP A 105 -10.15 -3.61 -0.62
C TRP A 105 -9.39 -4.09 -1.87
N ARG A 106 -9.92 -3.84 -3.06
CA ARG A 106 -9.20 -3.94 -4.33
C ARG A 106 -8.92 -2.54 -4.86
N VAL A 107 -7.71 -2.30 -5.34
CA VAL A 107 -7.36 -1.03 -5.99
C VAL A 107 -7.95 -1.04 -7.39
N VAL A 108 -8.70 0.01 -7.70
CA VAL A 108 -9.33 0.25 -9.00
C VAL A 108 -8.44 1.13 -9.85
N ALA A 109 -7.89 2.17 -9.25
CA ALA A 109 -7.01 3.11 -9.91
C ALA A 109 -6.13 3.79 -8.87
N GLY A 110 -4.97 4.29 -9.29
CA GLY A 110 -4.18 5.16 -8.43
C GLY A 110 -3.27 6.11 -9.19
N GLN A 111 -2.73 7.08 -8.45
CA GLN A 111 -2.05 8.23 -9.03
C GLN A 111 -0.60 7.94 -9.39
N ASN A 112 0.10 7.12 -8.60
CA ASN A 112 1.52 6.92 -8.78
C ASN A 112 1.79 5.75 -9.74
N PRO A 113 2.34 5.99 -10.94
CA PRO A 113 2.55 4.94 -11.93
C PRO A 113 3.57 3.87 -11.49
N ALA A 114 4.46 4.18 -10.53
CA ALA A 114 5.46 3.23 -10.05
C ALA A 114 4.92 2.23 -9.02
N TYR A 115 3.83 2.58 -8.33
CA TYR A 115 3.35 1.85 -7.15
C TYR A 115 1.86 1.47 -7.21
N ASP A 116 1.06 2.16 -8.03
CA ASP A 116 -0.40 2.03 -8.05
C ASP A 116 -0.95 1.39 -9.33
N GLN A 117 -0.10 1.08 -10.32
CA GLN A 117 -0.52 0.50 -11.61
C GLN A 117 -0.24 -1.01 -11.72
N PHE A 118 -0.13 -1.70 -10.58
CA PHE A 118 0.10 -3.15 -10.60
C PHE A 118 -1.21 -3.90 -10.84
N PRO A 119 -1.24 -4.88 -11.78
CA PRO A 119 -2.42 -5.71 -11.97
C PRO A 119 -2.83 -6.43 -10.68
N CYS A 120 -4.13 -6.66 -10.51
CA CYS A 120 -4.69 -7.46 -9.45
C CYS A 120 -4.21 -7.05 -8.05
N GLN A 121 -4.37 -5.78 -7.70
CA GLN A 121 -3.89 -5.23 -6.44
C GLN A 121 -4.96 -5.32 -5.34
N TYR A 122 -4.72 -6.22 -4.39
CA TYR A 122 -5.51 -6.41 -3.17
C TYR A 122 -4.82 -5.72 -1.99
N GLN A 123 -5.63 -5.21 -1.08
CA GLN A 123 -5.18 -4.65 0.19
C GLN A 123 -5.76 -5.49 1.33
N LEU A 124 -4.90 -5.87 2.27
CA LEU A 124 -5.29 -6.54 3.50
C LEU A 124 -4.95 -5.64 4.68
N PHE A 125 -5.96 -5.26 5.46
CA PHE A 125 -5.78 -4.53 6.71
C PHE A 125 -6.38 -5.32 7.85
N TYR A 126 -5.60 -5.55 8.91
CA TYR A 126 -6.07 -6.35 10.03
C TYR A 126 -5.31 -6.05 11.32
N ARG A 127 -5.94 -6.36 12.45
CA ARG A 127 -5.33 -6.25 13.76
C ARG A 127 -4.60 -7.53 14.10
N GLY A 128 -3.35 -7.41 14.54
CA GLY A 128 -2.57 -8.54 15.04
C GLY A 128 -2.99 -8.98 16.44
N LYS A 129 -2.29 -10.01 16.95
CA LYS A 129 -2.49 -10.54 18.31
C LYS A 129 -2.22 -9.51 19.41
N GLY A 130 -1.24 -8.62 19.19
CA GLY A 130 -0.93 -7.54 20.12
C GLY A 130 -2.05 -6.51 20.20
N LYS A 131 -2.31 -5.94 21.39
CA LYS A 131 -3.42 -5.00 21.64
C LYS A 131 -3.42 -3.78 20.70
N SER A 132 -2.25 -3.29 20.30
CA SER A 132 -2.06 -2.13 19.42
C SER A 132 -1.48 -2.48 18.05
N SER A 133 -1.46 -3.77 17.69
CA SER A 133 -0.85 -4.22 16.45
C SER A 133 -1.85 -4.08 15.30
N PHE A 134 -1.51 -3.25 14.30
CA PHE A 134 -2.24 -3.14 13.05
C PHE A 134 -1.29 -3.35 11.88
N TRP A 135 -1.72 -4.13 10.90
CA TRP A 135 -0.92 -4.55 9.75
C TRP A 135 -1.62 -4.18 8.46
N TYR A 136 -0.81 -3.82 7.48
CA TYR A 136 -1.21 -3.65 6.09
C TYR A 136 -0.38 -4.58 5.23
N GLU A 137 -1.03 -5.36 4.37
CA GLU A 137 -0.36 -6.21 3.39
C GLU A 137 -0.94 -5.98 1.99
N PRO A 138 -0.26 -5.23 1.11
CA PRO A 138 -0.61 -5.22 -0.30
C PRO A 138 -0.18 -6.54 -0.93
N VAL A 139 -1.08 -7.10 -1.74
CA VAL A 139 -0.86 -8.28 -2.58
C VAL A 139 -1.17 -7.90 -4.02
N PHE A 140 -0.20 -8.01 -4.91
CA PHE A 140 -0.34 -7.51 -6.29
C PHE A 140 0.47 -8.34 -7.26
N GLN A 141 0.10 -8.32 -8.53
CA GLN A 141 0.90 -8.92 -9.58
C GLN A 141 1.87 -7.91 -10.16
N VAL A 142 3.05 -8.39 -10.53
CA VAL A 142 4.01 -7.62 -11.31
C VAL A 142 4.27 -8.34 -12.61
N ARG A 143 4.24 -7.59 -13.71
CA ARG A 143 4.73 -8.04 -15.01
C ARG A 143 6.25 -7.84 -15.05
N THR A 144 6.98 -8.95 -14.97
CA THR A 144 8.45 -8.92 -14.97
C THR A 144 8.99 -8.43 -16.32
N LEU A 145 10.30 -8.18 -16.39
CA LEU A 145 10.98 -7.84 -17.64
C LEU A 145 10.97 -9.00 -18.65
N GLU A 146 10.78 -10.23 -18.18
CA GLU A 146 10.52 -11.42 -19.01
C GLU A 146 9.04 -11.64 -19.31
N GLU A 147 8.18 -10.63 -19.10
CA GLU A 147 6.74 -10.65 -19.39
C GLU A 147 5.96 -11.75 -18.64
N LYS A 148 6.48 -12.20 -17.49
CA LYS A 148 5.78 -13.13 -16.59
C LYS A 148 4.99 -12.34 -15.55
N LEU A 149 3.80 -12.82 -15.20
CA LEU A 149 3.06 -12.32 -14.05
C LEU A 149 3.48 -13.09 -12.80
N VAL A 150 3.93 -12.35 -11.79
CA VAL A 150 4.33 -12.92 -10.49
C VAL A 150 3.63 -12.19 -9.37
N TRP A 151 3.15 -12.93 -8.37
CA TRP A 151 2.57 -12.35 -7.17
C TRP A 151 3.65 -11.80 -6.25
N ARG A 152 3.42 -10.59 -5.75
CA ARG A 152 4.21 -9.91 -4.72
C ARG A 152 3.32 -9.60 -3.55
N ARG A 153 3.89 -9.71 -2.36
CA ARG A 153 3.24 -9.43 -1.09
C ARG A 153 4.24 -8.74 -0.19
N ARG A 154 3.81 -7.67 0.48
CA ARG A 154 4.61 -6.91 1.43
C ARG A 154 3.87 -6.82 2.74
N ARG A 155 4.59 -6.64 3.84
CA ARG A 155 3.99 -6.55 5.17
C ARG A 155 4.45 -5.31 5.91
N TYR A 156 3.53 -4.36 6.05
CA TYR A 156 3.76 -3.08 6.69
C TYR A 156 3.25 -3.11 8.12
N SER A 157 4.07 -2.59 9.03
CA SER A 157 3.58 -2.21 10.35
C SER A 157 2.85 -0.89 10.24
N VAL A 158 1.64 -0.83 10.79
CA VAL A 158 0.81 0.39 10.78
C VAL A 158 0.68 0.94 12.20
N LYS A 159 0.89 2.25 12.34
CA LYS A 159 0.66 3.00 13.57
C LYS A 159 -0.32 4.13 13.32
N ARG A 160 -1.20 4.38 14.29
CA ARG A 160 -2.09 5.55 14.30
C ARG A 160 -1.27 6.85 14.23
N GLY A 161 -1.76 7.79 13.44
CA GLY A 161 -1.33 9.18 13.49
C GLY A 161 -1.94 9.89 14.71
N LYS A 162 -1.74 11.22 14.79
CA LYS A 162 -2.29 12.02 15.89
C LYS A 162 -3.79 12.26 15.76
N ILE A 163 -4.28 12.31 14.52
CA ILE A 163 -5.67 12.59 14.16
C ILE A 163 -6.27 11.27 13.66
N PRO A 164 -7.53 10.93 13.99
CA PRO A 164 -8.26 9.87 13.30
C PRO A 164 -8.14 9.99 11.76
N ALA A 165 -8.25 8.87 11.05
CA ALA A 165 -7.99 8.79 9.60
C ALA A 165 -6.54 9.10 9.14
N THR A 166 -5.58 9.32 10.04
CA THR A 166 -4.15 9.45 9.67
C THR A 166 -3.31 8.33 10.25
N PHE A 167 -2.29 7.87 9.52
CA PHE A 167 -1.50 6.69 9.87
C PHE A 167 -0.05 6.79 9.39
N ARG A 168 0.85 6.05 10.06
CA ARG A 168 2.24 5.87 9.65
C ARG A 168 2.51 4.41 9.35
N PHE A 169 2.94 4.13 8.13
CA PHE A 169 3.27 2.79 7.67
C PHE A 169 4.79 2.65 7.61
N SER A 170 5.30 1.46 7.90
CA SER A 170 6.73 1.16 7.80
C SER A 170 6.95 -0.28 7.35
N VAL A 171 7.84 -0.47 6.38
CA VAL A 171 8.23 -1.77 5.85
C VAL A 171 9.74 -1.80 5.63
N LEU A 172 10.35 -2.96 5.84
CA LEU A 172 11.64 -3.26 5.25
C LEU A 172 11.35 -4.06 3.98
N ASP A 173 11.54 -3.45 2.82
CA ASP A 173 11.30 -4.09 1.53
C ASP A 173 12.58 -4.12 0.71
N ASN A 174 12.98 -5.31 0.24
CA ASN A 174 14.18 -5.51 -0.57
C ASN A 174 15.43 -4.87 0.04
N GLY A 175 15.51 -4.85 1.37
CA GLY A 175 16.64 -4.33 2.14
C GLY A 175 16.58 -2.82 2.39
N VAL A 176 15.56 -2.12 1.92
CA VAL A 176 15.39 -0.68 2.15
C VAL A 176 14.16 -0.43 3.01
N VAL A 177 14.32 0.38 4.06
CA VAL A 177 13.17 0.80 4.87
C VAL A 177 12.42 1.89 4.12
N SER A 178 11.14 1.64 3.85
CA SER A 178 10.20 2.67 3.43
C SER A 178 9.32 3.08 4.60
N ASN A 179 9.11 4.39 4.74
CA ASN A 179 8.17 4.95 5.69
C ASN A 179 7.18 5.83 4.95
N GLU A 180 5.90 5.69 5.32
CA GLU A 180 4.81 6.38 4.64
C GLU A 180 3.85 7.00 5.65
N PHE A 181 3.20 8.09 5.24
CA PHE A 181 2.13 8.75 5.94
C PHE A 181 0.86 8.65 5.09
N TRP A 182 -0.13 7.95 5.61
CA TRP A 182 -1.39 7.66 4.95
C TRP A 182 -2.54 8.45 5.57
N THR A 183 -3.45 8.90 4.72
CA THR A 183 -4.66 9.63 5.09
C THR A 183 -5.86 8.98 4.42
N ILE A 184 -6.88 8.64 5.20
CA ILE A 184 -8.20 8.29 4.67
C ILE A 184 -8.87 9.61 4.28
N VAL A 185 -9.08 9.80 2.99
CA VAL A 185 -9.62 11.04 2.42
C VAL A 185 -11.14 11.03 2.49
N ASP A 186 -11.73 9.92 2.06
CA ASP A 186 -13.16 9.65 2.11
C ASP A 186 -13.39 8.13 1.96
N VAL A 187 -14.50 7.66 2.52
CA VAL A 187 -15.01 6.28 2.34
C VAL A 187 -16.52 6.38 2.29
N SER A 188 -17.15 5.75 1.30
CA SER A 188 -18.61 5.74 1.18
C SER A 188 -19.25 5.08 2.39
N ASP A 189 -20.43 5.54 2.79
CA ASP A 189 -21.09 5.05 4.01
C ASP A 189 -21.46 3.56 3.92
N ASP A 190 -21.69 3.06 2.71
CA ASP A 190 -21.96 1.66 2.38
C ASP A 190 -20.68 0.83 2.09
N LEU A 191 -19.49 1.44 2.25
CA LEU A 191 -18.19 0.83 1.90
C LEU A 191 -18.08 0.38 0.42
N SER A 192 -18.92 0.88 -0.47
CA SER A 192 -18.80 0.65 -1.92
C SER A 192 -17.51 1.20 -2.51
N TRP A 193 -16.90 2.24 -1.93
CA TRP A 193 -15.58 2.72 -2.31
C TRP A 193 -14.84 3.45 -1.18
N GLY A 194 -13.53 3.56 -1.32
CA GLY A 194 -12.66 4.36 -0.46
C GLY A 194 -11.56 5.07 -1.24
N LEU A 195 -11.12 6.24 -0.78
CA LEU A 195 -9.99 6.98 -1.33
C LEU A 195 -8.94 7.21 -0.24
N PHE A 196 -7.73 6.70 -0.47
CA PHE A 196 -6.62 6.82 0.47
C PHE A 196 -5.46 7.56 -0.20
N HIS A 197 -4.92 8.56 0.48
CA HIS A 197 -3.77 9.33 0.01
C HIS A 197 -2.53 9.01 0.84
N TYR A 198 -1.36 8.96 0.21
CA TYR A 198 -0.10 8.67 0.87
C TYR A 198 1.06 9.57 0.44
N HIS A 199 1.97 9.79 1.38
CA HIS A 199 3.31 10.33 1.14
C HIS A 199 4.33 9.33 1.67
N GLY A 200 5.32 8.97 0.87
CA GLY A 200 6.33 7.99 1.27
C GLY A 200 7.75 8.43 0.96
N ALA A 201 8.69 7.75 1.60
CA ALA A 201 10.09 7.85 1.25
C ALA A 201 10.85 6.56 1.58
N ALA A 202 11.57 6.05 0.59
CA ALA A 202 12.66 5.10 0.74
C ALA A 202 13.96 5.91 0.94
N ARG A 203 14.15 6.40 2.18
CA ARG A 203 15.13 7.44 2.52
C ARG A 203 16.53 7.18 1.97
N VAL A 204 17.08 5.99 2.23
CA VAL A 204 18.44 5.59 1.85
C VAL A 204 18.57 5.17 0.38
N ALA A 205 17.45 5.08 -0.34
CA ALA A 205 17.42 4.95 -1.79
C ALA A 205 17.25 6.32 -2.49
N GLY A 206 17.18 7.41 -1.73
CA GLY A 206 17.01 8.76 -2.27
C GLY A 206 15.65 9.01 -2.93
N GLN A 207 14.65 8.17 -2.66
CA GLN A 207 13.33 8.28 -3.28
C GLN A 207 12.31 8.83 -2.28
N SER A 208 11.57 9.84 -2.73
CA SER A 208 10.32 10.29 -2.13
C SER A 208 9.21 10.20 -3.15
N TYR A 209 7.99 9.98 -2.68
CA TYR A 209 6.85 9.77 -3.55
C TYR A 209 5.55 10.17 -2.86
N THR A 210 4.54 10.45 -3.68
CA THR A 210 3.17 10.70 -3.25
C THR A 210 2.25 9.92 -4.17
N GLY A 211 1.04 9.64 -3.70
CA GLY A 211 0.02 8.99 -4.51
C GLY A 211 -1.32 8.96 -3.79
N ALA A 212 -2.32 8.51 -4.52
CA ALA A 212 -3.61 8.15 -3.97
C ALA A 212 -4.10 6.88 -4.64
N VAL A 213 -4.79 6.04 -3.88
CA VAL A 213 -5.42 4.81 -4.36
C VAL A 213 -6.93 4.90 -4.14
N LEU A 214 -7.67 4.74 -5.23
CA LEU A 214 -9.11 4.53 -5.24
C LEU A 214 -9.37 3.03 -5.13
N VAL A 215 -10.20 2.65 -4.18
CA VAL A 215 -10.48 1.25 -3.88
C VAL A 215 -11.97 0.94 -3.85
N THR A 216 -12.31 -0.29 -4.20
CA THR A 216 -13.67 -0.86 -4.12
C THR A 216 -13.59 -2.33 -3.68
N PRO A 217 -14.68 -2.94 -3.19
CA PRO A 217 -14.66 -4.36 -2.82
C PRO A 217 -14.32 -5.28 -3.99
N ASP A 218 -14.80 -5.00 -5.19
CA ASP A 218 -14.73 -5.89 -6.35
C ASP A 218 -13.70 -5.46 -7.40
N GLY A 219 -13.09 -4.28 -7.25
CA GLY A 219 -12.12 -3.75 -8.21
C GLY A 219 -12.77 -3.09 -9.43
N SER A 220 -14.10 -2.93 -9.43
CA SER A 220 -14.84 -2.15 -10.41
C SER A 220 -14.81 -0.66 -10.06
N TYR A 221 -14.94 0.21 -11.05
CA TYR A 221 -15.02 1.65 -10.81
C TYR A 221 -16.30 2.03 -10.05
N PRO A 222 -16.26 3.02 -9.13
CA PRO A 222 -17.46 3.47 -8.42
C PRO A 222 -18.62 3.85 -9.35
N ALA A 223 -19.85 3.65 -8.88
CA ALA A 223 -21.04 3.91 -9.66
C ALA A 223 -21.24 5.41 -9.93
N GLU A 224 -21.98 5.75 -11.01
CA GLU A 224 -22.20 7.16 -11.42
C GLU A 224 -22.82 8.02 -10.30
N LYS A 225 -23.61 7.41 -9.40
CA LYS A 225 -24.20 8.08 -8.22
C LYS A 225 -23.14 8.69 -7.29
N ASP A 226 -21.94 8.11 -7.26
CA ASP A 226 -20.85 8.50 -6.36
C ASP A 226 -19.90 9.53 -6.97
N LYS A 227 -20.08 9.87 -8.25
CA LYS A 227 -19.15 10.70 -9.03
C LYS A 227 -18.85 12.05 -8.40
N GLU A 228 -19.86 12.78 -7.94
CA GLU A 228 -19.68 14.10 -7.33
C GLU A 228 -18.90 14.01 -6.01
N ARG A 229 -19.19 12.99 -5.19
CA ARG A 229 -18.50 12.76 -3.92
C ARG A 229 -17.05 12.33 -4.15
N LEU A 230 -16.82 11.44 -5.11
CA LEU A 230 -15.47 11.01 -5.52
C LEU A 230 -14.65 12.18 -6.06
N GLN A 231 -15.22 13.00 -6.96
CA GLN A 231 -14.54 14.18 -7.49
C GLN A 231 -14.17 15.15 -6.36
N SER A 232 -15.08 15.40 -5.42
CA SER A 232 -14.81 16.24 -4.25
C SER A 232 -13.69 15.68 -3.38
N ALA A 233 -13.60 14.35 -3.23
CA ALA A 233 -12.53 13.69 -2.48
C ALA A 233 -11.18 13.78 -3.21
N LEU A 234 -11.14 13.62 -4.53
CA LEU A 234 -9.95 13.80 -5.35
C LEU A 234 -9.43 15.24 -5.31
N GLU A 235 -10.33 16.23 -5.31
CA GLU A 235 -9.96 17.64 -5.19
C GLU A 235 -9.26 17.96 -3.85
N LYS A 236 -9.66 17.31 -2.74
CA LYS A 236 -8.94 17.41 -1.45
C LYS A 236 -7.49 16.91 -1.55
N CYS A 237 -7.22 15.99 -2.47
CA CYS A 237 -5.87 15.49 -2.75
C CYS A 237 -5.09 16.40 -3.72
N GLY A 238 -5.75 17.35 -4.38
CA GLY A 238 -5.18 18.09 -5.51
C GLY A 238 -5.04 17.24 -6.77
N ILE A 239 -5.89 16.21 -6.93
CA ILE A 239 -5.84 15.24 -8.03
C ILE A 239 -7.09 15.40 -8.89
N LYS A 240 -6.94 15.24 -10.20
CA LYS A 240 -8.03 15.07 -11.17
C LYS A 240 -8.19 13.60 -11.54
N GLU A 241 -9.42 13.20 -11.82
CA GLU A 241 -9.77 11.81 -12.14
C GLU A 241 -8.93 11.22 -13.29
N TRP A 242 -8.65 12.01 -14.33
CA TRP A 242 -7.84 11.58 -15.47
C TRP A 242 -6.35 11.40 -15.15
N GLU A 243 -5.89 11.84 -13.98
CA GLU A 243 -4.53 11.58 -13.49
C GLU A 243 -4.41 10.21 -12.80
N LEU A 244 -5.52 9.48 -12.63
CA LEU A 244 -5.51 8.12 -12.09
C LEU A 244 -5.25 7.10 -13.18
N PHE A 245 -4.29 6.22 -12.94
CA PHE A 245 -4.03 5.06 -13.77
C PHE A 245 -4.93 3.90 -13.33
N ALA A 246 -5.72 3.37 -14.25
CA ALA A 246 -6.56 2.21 -13.99
C ALA A 246 -5.71 0.95 -13.74
N VAL A 247 -6.15 0.15 -12.76
CA VAL A 247 -5.58 -1.16 -12.45
C VAL A 247 -6.30 -2.23 -13.25
N ASP A 248 -5.52 -3.09 -13.92
CA ASP A 248 -6.07 -4.28 -14.58
C ASP A 248 -6.45 -5.33 -13.52
N ASN A 249 -7.75 -5.55 -13.38
CA ASN A 249 -8.36 -6.44 -12.40
C ASN A 249 -9.01 -7.69 -13.04
N CYS A 250 -8.75 -7.96 -14.33
CA CYS A 250 -9.47 -8.94 -15.14
C CYS A 250 -9.01 -10.40 -14.98
N SER A 251 -7.81 -10.69 -14.49
CA SER A 251 -7.24 -12.06 -14.49
C SER A 251 -6.41 -12.38 -13.24
N CYS A 252 -7.08 -12.38 -12.09
CA CYS A 252 -6.45 -12.50 -10.77
C CYS A 252 -6.52 -13.94 -10.22
N GLU A 253 -5.80 -14.85 -10.86
CA GLU A 253 -5.81 -16.27 -10.47
C GLU A 253 -4.99 -16.52 -9.19
N ASN A 254 -5.61 -17.20 -8.23
CA ASN A 254 -5.00 -17.69 -6.98
C ASN A 254 -4.18 -16.62 -6.23
N PRO A 255 -4.77 -15.46 -5.89
CA PRO A 255 -4.06 -14.44 -5.13
C PRO A 255 -3.61 -15.04 -3.77
N PRO A 256 -2.36 -14.82 -3.33
CA PRO A 256 -1.84 -15.36 -2.08
C PRO A 256 -2.37 -14.54 -0.89
N LEU A 257 -3.68 -14.65 -0.65
CA LEU A 257 -4.41 -13.96 0.40
C LEU A 257 -4.31 -14.68 1.74
N GLY A 258 -5.12 -14.25 2.71
CA GLY A 258 -5.16 -14.78 4.05
C GLY A 258 -4.32 -14.00 5.05
N ILE A 259 -4.73 -14.05 6.30
CA ILE A 259 -4.12 -13.33 7.42
C ILE A 259 -3.63 -14.30 8.51
N PRO A 260 -2.67 -13.90 9.37
CA PRO A 260 -2.21 -14.75 10.45
C PRO A 260 -3.35 -15.20 11.36
N GLN A 261 -3.32 -16.45 11.81
CA GLN A 261 -4.32 -16.99 12.73
C GLN A 261 -4.40 -16.16 14.03
N GLY A 262 -5.62 -15.86 14.49
CA GLY A 262 -5.87 -15.03 15.66
C GLY A 262 -5.78 -13.53 15.39
N SER A 263 -5.73 -13.12 14.12
CA SER A 263 -5.98 -11.74 13.72
C SER A 263 -7.42 -11.34 14.02
N ARG A 264 -7.63 -10.06 14.28
CA ARG A 264 -8.95 -9.48 14.53
C ARG A 264 -9.30 -8.51 13.41
N LEU A 265 -10.56 -8.49 13.04
CA LEU A 265 -11.12 -7.69 11.96
C LEU A 265 -11.72 -6.42 12.58
N HIS A 266 -12.99 -6.12 12.31
CA HIS A 266 -13.69 -4.94 12.81
C HIS A 266 -13.84 -4.94 14.33
N SER A 267 -13.97 -3.74 14.90
CA SER A 267 -14.13 -3.52 16.33
C SER A 267 -15.34 -2.64 16.69
N ARG A 268 -15.86 -1.88 15.73
CA ARG A 268 -16.94 -0.91 15.86
C ARG A 268 -17.94 -0.95 14.72
N ILE A 269 -17.49 -1.09 13.47
CA ILE A 269 -18.37 -1.11 12.30
C ILE A 269 -18.92 -2.54 12.13
N SER A 270 -20.24 -2.67 12.01
CA SER A 270 -20.88 -3.85 11.42
C SER A 270 -21.12 -3.60 9.93
N ILE A 271 -20.72 -4.57 9.10
CA ILE A 271 -20.97 -4.51 7.64
C ILE A 271 -22.42 -4.90 7.33
N ILE A 272 -22.99 -5.82 8.12
CA ILE A 272 -24.38 -6.25 8.02
C ILE A 272 -25.26 -5.32 8.86
N GLU A 273 -26.31 -4.75 8.26
CA GLU A 273 -27.47 -4.25 9.01
C GLU A 273 -28.14 -5.47 9.65
N GLU A 274 -28.04 -5.63 10.96
CA GLU A 274 -29.07 -6.42 11.65
C GLU A 274 -30.40 -5.71 11.33
N PRO A 275 -31.40 -6.42 10.76
CA PRO A 275 -32.70 -5.80 10.54
C PRO A 275 -33.17 -5.25 11.88
N ASP A 276 -33.53 -3.95 11.90
CA ASP A 276 -34.08 -3.29 13.07
C ASP A 276 -35.04 -4.25 13.75
N SER A 277 -34.67 -4.72 14.95
CA SER A 277 -35.54 -5.55 15.75
C SER A 277 -36.86 -4.81 15.89
N GLU A 278 -37.90 -5.41 15.32
CA GLU A 278 -39.23 -4.85 15.15
C GLU A 278 -39.65 -4.00 16.34
N GLU A 279 -40.23 -2.85 16.02
CA GLU A 279 -41.09 -2.09 16.92
C GLU A 279 -41.97 -3.05 17.72
N LYS A 280 -41.69 -3.18 19.01
CA LYS A 280 -42.65 -3.77 19.95
C LYS A 280 -43.79 -2.77 20.15
N PHE A 281 -44.71 -2.73 19.19
CA PHE A 281 -46.09 -2.35 19.45
C PHE A 281 -46.79 -3.54 20.11
N ASN A 282 -46.88 -3.48 21.45
CA ASN A 282 -48.07 -3.78 22.27
C ASN A 282 -47.70 -3.74 23.76
#